data_AF-A0A955JUY9-F1
#
_entry.id   AF-A0A955JUY9-F1
#
_cell.length_a   1.000
_cell.length_b   1.000
_cell.length_c   1.000
_cell.angle_alpha   90.00
_cell.angle_beta   90.00
_cell.angle_gamma   90.00
#
_symmetry.space_group_name_H-M   'P 1'
#
loop_
_entity.id
_entity.type
_entity.pdbx_description
1 polymer ?
#
loop_
_entity_poly.entity_id
_entity_poly.type
_entity_poly.pdbx_seq_one_letter_code
_entity_poly.pdbx_strand_id
1 'polypeptide(L)'
;MALLSKQFLNTLGIELDDASSEAFSQHFEDTLNSRVTEEIVDILEDDQLEQLTALRDSGNDEALQNWLVENVPDLSEIIQDEVAILLGEIVENSDEI
;
A
#
# COMPACT_ATOMS: atom_id res chain seq x y z
N MET A 1 3.96 2.37 11.67
CA MET A 1 2.53 2.39 11.28
C MET A 1 2.51 2.04 9.82
N ALA A 2 1.77 0.99 9.44
CA ALA A 2 1.66 0.57 8.04
C ALA A 2 0.44 1.28 7.44
N LEU A 3 0.66 2.15 6.46
CA LEU A 3 -0.40 2.80 5.67
C LEU A 3 -1.30 1.73 5.03
N LEU A 4 -0.67 0.66 4.57
CA LEU A 4 -1.27 -0.45 3.85
C LEU A 4 -1.32 -1.67 4.77
N SER A 5 -2.37 -1.74 5.57
CA SER A 5 -2.67 -2.93 6.37
C SER A 5 -3.59 -3.87 5.61
N LYS A 6 -3.56 -5.18 5.92
CA LYS A 6 -4.51 -6.16 5.36
C LYS A 6 -5.98 -5.71 5.48
N GLN A 7 -6.34 -5.04 6.59
CA GLN A 7 -7.68 -4.50 6.78
C GLN A 7 -8.01 -3.39 5.77
N PHE A 8 -7.06 -2.49 5.51
CA PHE A 8 -7.25 -1.43 4.52
C PHE A 8 -7.41 -1.99 3.11
N LEU A 9 -6.58 -2.96 2.73
CA LEU A 9 -6.71 -3.68 1.44
C LEU A 9 -8.12 -4.27 1.27
N ASN A 10 -8.63 -4.94 2.29
CA ASN A 10 -9.96 -5.53 2.26
C ASN A 10 -11.06 -4.47 2.09
N THR A 11 -10.91 -3.30 2.73
CA THR A 11 -11.81 -2.15 2.56
C THR A 11 -11.82 -1.62 1.13
N LEU A 12 -10.69 -1.71 0.42
CA LEU A 12 -10.58 -1.35 -1.01
C LEU A 12 -11.11 -2.45 -1.95
N GLY A 13 -11.58 -3.58 -1.42
CA GLY A 13 -11.98 -4.74 -2.20
C GLY A 13 -10.80 -5.60 -2.69
N ILE A 14 -9.61 -5.37 -2.14
CA ILE A 14 -8.39 -6.13 -2.45
C ILE A 14 -8.31 -7.29 -1.46
N GLU A 15 -8.72 -8.46 -1.90
CA GLU A 15 -8.65 -9.69 -1.11
C GLU A 15 -7.31 -10.39 -1.36
N LEU A 16 -6.51 -10.52 -0.31
CA LEU A 16 -5.32 -11.36 -0.34
C LEU A 16 -5.74 -12.81 -0.06
N ASP A 17 -5.46 -13.73 -0.99
CA ASP A 17 -5.54 -15.16 -0.74
C ASP A 17 -4.66 -15.59 0.45
N ASP A 18 -4.94 -16.73 1.08
CA ASP A 18 -4.16 -17.24 2.22
C ASP A 18 -2.65 -17.27 1.94
N ALA A 19 -2.24 -17.72 0.75
CA ALA A 19 -0.85 -17.73 0.31
C ALA A 19 -0.25 -16.31 0.25
N SER A 20 -1.00 -15.36 -0.31
CA SER A 20 -0.60 -13.95 -0.39
C SER A 20 -0.55 -13.31 1.00
N SER A 21 -1.46 -13.70 1.89
CA SER A 21 -1.50 -13.22 3.27
C SER A 21 -0.38 -13.77 4.15
N GLU A 22 0.11 -14.98 3.89
CA GLU A 22 1.31 -15.53 4.55
C GLU A 22 2.58 -14.89 3.98
N ALA A 23 2.62 -14.66 2.67
CA ALA A 23 3.69 -13.92 1.99
C ALA A 23 3.72 -12.43 2.40
N PHE A 24 2.59 -11.87 2.85
CA PHE A 24 2.43 -10.55 3.49
C PHE A 24 3.07 -10.51 4.89
N SER A 25 4.29 -11.02 5.01
CA SER A 25 5.13 -10.87 6.17
C SER A 25 5.41 -9.40 6.43
N GLN A 26 5.81 -9.05 7.66
CA GLN A 26 6.09 -7.67 8.06
C GLN A 26 7.11 -6.95 7.15
N HIS A 27 8.02 -7.70 6.51
CA HIS A 27 8.95 -7.17 5.52
C HIS A 27 8.29 -6.81 4.17
N PHE A 28 7.34 -7.62 3.73
CA PHE A 28 6.55 -7.36 2.53
C PHE A 28 5.62 -6.17 2.74
N GLU A 29 4.99 -6.08 3.91
CA GLU A 29 4.18 -4.92 4.31
C GLU A 29 4.95 -3.62 4.17
N ASP A 30 6.17 -3.57 4.72
CA ASP A 30 7.02 -2.37 4.68
C ASP A 30 7.46 -2.04 3.25
N THR A 31 7.75 -3.06 2.44
CA THR A 31 8.16 -2.90 1.04
C THR A 31 7.00 -2.38 0.17
N LEU A 32 5.84 -3.01 0.26
CA LEU A 32 4.61 -2.55 -0.41
C LEU A 32 4.29 -1.13 0.02
N ASN A 33 4.40 -0.84 1.32
CA ASN A 33 4.17 0.49 1.86
C ASN A 33 5.05 1.53 1.20
N SER A 34 6.35 1.26 1.09
CA SER A 34 7.30 2.17 0.44
C SER A 34 6.92 2.38 -1.02
N ARG A 35 6.78 1.31 -1.82
CA ARG A 35 6.56 1.42 -3.26
C ARG A 35 5.25 2.11 -3.61
N VAL A 36 4.17 1.75 -2.94
CA VAL A 36 2.88 2.43 -3.13
C VAL A 36 2.95 3.88 -2.65
N THR A 37 3.63 4.17 -1.54
CA THR A 37 3.81 5.56 -1.11
C THR A 37 4.62 6.34 -2.14
N GLU A 38 5.65 5.75 -2.74
CA GLU A 38 6.45 6.37 -3.80
C GLU A 38 5.62 6.66 -5.06
N GLU A 39 4.80 5.70 -5.52
CA GLU A 39 3.84 5.88 -6.61
C GLU A 39 2.84 6.99 -6.31
N ILE A 40 2.23 6.94 -5.12
CA ILE A 40 1.29 7.97 -4.65
C ILE A 40 1.98 9.35 -4.65
N VAL A 41 3.21 9.43 -4.16
CA VAL A 41 3.94 10.71 -4.07
C VAL A 41 4.29 11.25 -5.45
N ASP A 42 4.53 10.39 -6.45
CA ASP A 42 4.85 10.79 -7.82
C ASP A 42 3.63 11.36 -8.57
N ILE A 43 2.43 10.83 -8.28
CA ILE A 43 1.18 11.29 -8.91
C ILE A 43 0.52 12.48 -8.19
N LEU A 44 0.88 12.72 -6.92
CA LEU A 44 0.33 13.81 -6.12
C LEU A 44 1.09 15.12 -6.34
N GLU A 45 0.37 16.23 -6.29
CA GLU A 45 0.97 17.58 -6.33
C GLU A 45 1.57 17.98 -4.97
N ASP A 46 2.51 18.94 -4.95
CA ASP A 46 3.17 19.43 -3.73
C ASP A 46 2.19 19.79 -2.59
N ASP A 47 1.10 20.51 -2.89
CA ASP A 47 0.06 20.85 -1.90
C ASP A 47 -0.61 19.60 -1.28
N GLN A 48 -0.79 18.54 -2.06
CA GLN A 48 -1.38 17.27 -1.62
C GLN A 48 -0.38 16.49 -0.75
N LEU A 49 0.91 16.53 -1.08
CA LEU A 49 1.97 15.91 -0.29
C LEU A 49 2.09 16.53 1.11
N GLU A 50 1.94 17.86 1.22
CA GLU A 50 1.91 18.54 2.52
C GLU A 50 0.71 18.08 3.36
N GLN A 51 -0.46 17.93 2.75
CA GLN A 51 -1.66 17.42 3.44
C GLN A 51 -1.49 15.97 3.90
N LEU A 52 -0.98 15.10 3.02
CA LEU A 52 -0.68 13.71 3.35
C LEU A 52 0.27 13.60 4.55
N THR A 53 1.32 14.41 4.55
CA THR A 53 2.30 14.47 5.64
C THR A 53 1.65 14.95 6.94
N ALA A 54 0.82 15.99 6.89
CA ALA A 54 0.11 16.49 8.07
C ALA A 54 -0.88 15.46 8.65
N LEU A 55 -1.60 14.73 7.80
CA LEU A 55 -2.48 13.65 8.22
C LEU A 55 -1.71 12.50 8.86
N ARG A 56 -0.57 12.12 8.29
CA ARG A 56 0.32 11.11 8.86
C ARG A 56 0.85 11.53 10.23
N ASP A 57 1.27 12.78 10.38
CA ASP A 57 1.80 13.30 11.65
C ASP A 57 0.70 13.41 12.74
N SER A 58 -0.55 13.59 12.31
CA SER A 58 -1.71 13.58 13.23
C SER A 58 -1.96 12.23 13.91
N GLY A 59 -1.42 11.13 13.35
CA GLY A 59 -1.60 9.77 13.86
C GLY A 59 -3.01 9.21 13.66
N ASN A 60 -3.80 9.80 12.76
CA ASN A 60 -5.15 9.33 12.45
C ASN A 60 -5.15 8.51 11.17
N ASP A 61 -4.88 7.21 11.29
CA ASP A 61 -4.78 6.28 10.16
C ASP A 61 -6.08 6.21 9.34
N GLU A 62 -7.24 6.30 9.99
CA GLU A 62 -8.55 6.25 9.31
C GLU A 62 -8.77 7.50 8.44
N ALA A 63 -8.41 8.68 8.95
CA ALA A 63 -8.47 9.92 8.17
C ALA A 63 -7.47 9.92 7.01
N LEU A 64 -6.27 9.38 7.24
CA LEU A 64 -5.25 9.23 6.22
C LEU A 64 -5.69 8.28 5.10
N GLN A 65 -6.24 7.11 5.45
CA GLN A 65 -6.77 6.13 4.50
C GLN A 65 -7.93 6.68 3.68
N ASN A 66 -8.88 7.38 4.30
CA ASN A 66 -9.97 8.04 3.56
C ASN A 66 -9.44 9.11 2.60
N TRP A 67 -8.50 9.93 3.06
CA TRP A 67 -7.90 10.95 2.21
C TRP A 67 -7.20 10.32 0.99
N LEU A 68 -6.48 9.20 1.17
CA LEU A 68 -5.87 8.49 0.06
C LEU A 68 -6.91 8.02 -0.96
N VAL A 69 -8.01 7.43 -0.51
CA VAL A 69 -9.09 6.96 -1.41
C VAL A 69 -9.74 8.12 -2.17
N GLU A 70 -9.83 9.29 -1.55
CA GLU A 70 -10.46 10.47 -2.17
C GLU A 70 -9.51 11.25 -3.10
N ASN A 71 -8.21 11.28 -2.82
CA ASN A 71 -7.24 12.15 -3.51
C ASN A 71 -6.30 11.38 -4.44
N VAL A 72 -6.10 10.08 -4.22
CA VAL A 72 -5.29 9.21 -5.08
C VAL A 72 -6.23 8.47 -6.05
N PRO A 73 -6.30 8.87 -7.33
CA PRO A 73 -7.05 8.12 -8.32
C PRO A 73 -6.45 6.73 -8.48
N ASP A 74 -7.31 5.73 -8.69
CA ASP A 74 -6.89 4.35 -8.96
C ASP A 74 -5.99 3.75 -7.87
N LEU A 75 -6.07 4.27 -6.63
CA LEU A 75 -5.31 3.78 -5.48
C LEU A 75 -5.40 2.26 -5.32
N SER A 76 -6.61 1.71 -5.49
CA SER A 76 -6.83 0.27 -5.37
C SER A 76 -6.16 -0.53 -6.50
N GLU A 77 -6.00 0.04 -7.69
CA GLU A 77 -5.28 -0.58 -8.80
C GLU A 77 -3.77 -0.52 -8.58
N ILE A 78 -3.25 0.64 -8.16
CA ILE A 78 -1.83 0.83 -7.79
C ILE A 78 -1.41 -0.20 -6.74
N ILE A 79 -2.20 -0.32 -5.67
CA ILE A 79 -1.90 -1.27 -4.61
C ILE A 79 -1.98 -2.72 -5.11
N GLN A 80 -2.98 -3.06 -5.93
CA GLN A 80 -3.10 -4.42 -6.48
C GLN A 80 -1.92 -4.79 -7.38
N ASP A 81 -1.47 -3.85 -8.22
CA ASP A 81 -0.35 -4.07 -9.12
C ASP A 81 0.93 -4.32 -8.33
N GLU A 82 1.22 -3.46 -7.35
CA GLU A 82 2.41 -3.61 -6.50
C GLU A 82 2.36 -4.89 -5.64
N VAL A 83 1.18 -5.27 -5.13
CA VAL A 83 1.00 -6.56 -4.44
C VAL A 83 1.30 -7.72 -5.39
N ALA A 84 0.76 -7.70 -6.61
CA ALA A 84 0.97 -8.76 -7.59
C ALA A 84 2.44 -8.88 -8.01
N ILE A 85 3.11 -7.74 -8.24
CA ILE A 85 4.55 -7.67 -8.53
C ILE A 85 5.34 -8.28 -7.38
N LEU A 86 5.14 -7.81 -6.16
CA LEU A 86 5.91 -8.28 -5.01
C LEU A 86 5.65 -9.76 -4.71
N LEU A 87 4.42 -10.27 -4.90
CA LEU A 87 4.12 -11.69 -4.77
C LEU A 87 4.83 -12.52 -5.85
N GLY A 88 4.90 -12.02 -7.08
CA GLY A 88 5.70 -12.60 -8.15
C GLY A 88 7.17 -12.68 -7.77
N GLU A 89 7.73 -11.59 -7.24
CA GLU A 89 9.11 -11.54 -6.76
C GLU A 89 9.38 -12.56 -5.64
N ILE A 90 8.45 -12.76 -4.71
CA ILE A 90 8.58 -13.79 -3.67
C ILE A 90 8.61 -15.20 -4.27
N VAL A 91 7.71 -15.50 -5.21
CA VAL A 91 7.66 -16.81 -5.85
C VAL A 91 8.93 -17.07 -6.64
N GLU A 92 9.39 -16.09 -7.43
CA GLU A 92 10.64 -16.19 -8.19
C GLU A 92 11.86 -16.33 -7.28
N ASN A 93 11.92 -15.59 -6.16
CA ASN A 93 13.02 -15.69 -5.20
C ASN A 93 12.99 -17.02 -4.41
N SER A 94 11.81 -17.62 -4.23
CA SER A 94 11.66 -18.92 -3.57
C SER A 94 12.10 -20.10 -4.44
N ASP A 95 12.08 -19.95 -5.77
CA ASP A 95 12.57 -20.95 -6.73
C ASP A 95 14.10 -20.89 -6.94
N GLU A 96 14.78 -19.86 -6.41
CA GLU A 96 16.25 -19.72 -6.47
C GLU A 96 17.00 -20.37 -5.28
N ILE A 97 16.39 -21.32 -4.55
CA ILE A 97 17.05 -22.10 -3.46
C ILE A 97 17.07 -23.60 -3.74
#